data_AF-A0A7Y7TEU9-F1
#
_entry.id   AF-A0A7Y7TEU9-F1
#
_cell.length_a   1.000
_cell.length_b   1.000
_cell.length_c   1.000
_cell.angle_alpha   90.00
_cell.angle_beta   90.00
_cell.angle_gamma   90.00
#
_symmetry.space_group_name_H-M   'P 1'
#
loop_
_entity.id
_entity.type
_entity.pdbx_description
1 polymer ?
#
loop_
_entity_poly.entity_id
_entity_poly.type
_entity_poly.pdbx_seq_one_letter_code
_entity_poly.pdbx_strand_id
1 'polypeptide(L)'
;MRKRTVRNGLRMLLAALLLIILASFYHAGMADLFSFSTGAELRFYSLGMFVAAAMGAYGVVLAVFGLVLPANSHDDFRIKLAPLFFLVVCSMILFFYLFVLSFMAPVQEERIKPGTTITI
;
A
#
# COMPACT_ATOMS: atom_id res chain seq x y z
N MET A 1 5.38 -26.96 3.31
CA MET A 1 5.21 -25.61 2.77
C MET A 1 4.32 -25.66 1.55
N ARG A 2 3.14 -25.05 1.63
CA ARG A 2 2.18 -24.98 0.52
C ARG A 2 2.43 -23.70 -0.29
N LYS A 3 3.25 -23.79 -1.35
CA LYS A 3 3.77 -22.61 -2.07
C LYS A 3 2.66 -21.74 -2.68
N ARG A 4 1.54 -22.35 -3.07
CA ARG A 4 0.36 -21.65 -3.60
C ARG A 4 -0.28 -20.69 -2.59
N THR A 5 -0.41 -21.11 -1.34
CA THR A 5 -0.98 -20.28 -0.26
C THR A 5 -0.05 -19.13 0.08
N VAL A 6 1.26 -19.41 0.19
CA VAL A 6 2.28 -18.37 0.43
C VAL A 6 2.27 -17.33 -0.70
N ARG A 7 2.19 -17.75 -1.97
CA ARG A 7 2.11 -16.84 -3.11
C ARG A 7 0.88 -15.93 -3.05
N ASN A 8 -0.28 -16.46 -2.68
CA ASN A 8 -1.49 -15.64 -2.56
C ASN A 8 -1.39 -14.65 -1.39
N GLY A 9 -0.84 -15.08 -0.24
CA GLY A 9 -0.57 -14.16 0.88
C GLY A 9 0.39 -13.04 0.47
N LEU A 10 1.45 -13.38 -0.26
CA LEU A 10 2.44 -12.41 -0.73
C LEU A 10 1.87 -11.45 -1.80
N ARG A 11 0.92 -11.89 -2.64
CA ARG A 11 0.18 -11.00 -3.55
C ARG A 11 -0.74 -10.04 -2.80
N MET A 12 -1.44 -10.52 -1.77
CA MET A 12 -2.26 -9.67 -0.90
C MET A 12 -1.41 -8.63 -0.19
N LEU A 13 -0.24 -9.03 0.32
CA LEU A 13 0.73 -8.12 0.93
C LEU A 13 1.22 -7.06 -0.05
N LEU A 14 1.56 -7.47 -1.28
CA LEU A 14 1.96 -6.52 -2.30
C LEU A 14 0.85 -5.52 -2.60
N ALA A 15 -0.39 -5.99 -2.79
CA ALA A 15 -1.53 -5.14 -3.06
C ALA A 15 -1.79 -4.17 -1.91
N ALA A 16 -1.75 -4.64 -0.66
CA ALA A 16 -1.86 -3.80 0.52
C ALA A 16 -0.78 -2.72 0.56
N LEU A 17 0.48 -3.09 0.32
CA LEU A 17 1.60 -2.16 0.38
C LEU A 17 1.53 -1.08 -0.71
N LEU A 18 1.12 -1.46 -1.93
CA LEU A 18 0.83 -0.49 -3.00
C LEU A 18 -0.31 0.45 -2.62
N LEU A 19 -1.35 -0.06 -1.98
CA LEU A 19 -2.50 0.73 -1.53
C LEU A 19 -2.09 1.73 -0.44
N ILE A 20 -1.22 1.33 0.49
CA ILE A 20 -0.61 2.23 1.48
C ILE A 20 0.20 3.33 0.78
N ILE A 21 1.08 2.98 -0.17
CA ILE A 21 1.86 3.96 -0.92
C ILE A 21 0.95 4.98 -1.61
N LEU A 22 -0.10 4.50 -2.28
CA LEU A 22 -1.05 5.35 -2.99
C LEU A 22 -1.83 6.27 -2.05
N ALA A 23 -2.33 5.74 -0.93
CA ALA A 23 -3.04 6.52 0.06
C ALA A 23 -2.12 7.53 0.76
N SER A 24 -0.91 7.14 1.14
CA SER A 24 0.03 8.00 1.85
C SER A 24 0.55 9.15 0.99
N PHE A 25 1.02 8.87 -0.24
CA PHE A 25 1.75 9.85 -1.04
C PHE A 25 0.93 10.50 -2.16
N TYR A 26 -0.17 9.88 -2.58
CA TYR A 26 -0.95 10.33 -3.73
C TYR A 26 -2.41 10.70 -3.39
N HIS A 27 -2.80 10.80 -2.12
CA HIS A 27 -4.18 11.18 -1.74
C HIS A 27 -4.58 12.55 -2.27
N ALA A 28 -3.70 13.56 -2.21
CA ALA A 28 -3.97 14.90 -2.75
C ALA A 28 -4.16 14.88 -4.27
N GLY A 29 -3.32 14.13 -5.00
CA GLY A 29 -3.46 13.98 -6.46
C GLY A 29 -4.74 13.23 -6.86
N MET A 30 -5.16 12.24 -6.07
CA MET A 30 -6.44 11.55 -6.24
C MET A 30 -7.63 12.48 -5.93
N ALA A 31 -7.52 13.28 -4.87
CA ALA A 31 -8.56 14.24 -4.50
C ALA A 31 -8.79 15.28 -5.61
N ASP A 32 -7.72 15.74 -6.27
CA ASP A 32 -7.83 16.66 -7.41
C ASP A 32 -8.46 15.99 -8.65
N LEU A 33 -8.05 14.76 -8.99
CA LEU A 33 -8.63 13.99 -10.10
C LEU A 33 -10.14 13.77 -9.93
N PHE A 34 -10.58 13.50 -8.70
CA PHE A 34 -11.99 13.26 -8.39
C PHE A 34 -12.74 14.52 -7.91
N SER A 35 -12.08 15.68 -7.89
CA SER A 35 -12.64 16.94 -7.38
C SER A 35 -13.29 16.80 -5.99
N PHE A 36 -12.65 16.04 -5.09
CA PHE A 36 -13.17 15.80 -3.75
C PHE A 36 -13.07 17.05 -2.87
N SER A 37 -14.06 17.22 -1.99
CA SER A 37 -13.94 18.19 -0.89
C SER A 37 -12.97 17.67 0.17
N THR A 38 -12.37 18.57 0.95
CA THR A 38 -11.36 18.25 1.98
C THR A 38 -11.89 17.26 3.03
N GLY A 39 -13.19 17.29 3.31
CA GLY A 39 -13.83 16.32 4.22
C GLY A 39 -14.02 14.93 3.60
N ALA A 40 -14.23 14.85 2.29
CA ALA A 40 -14.30 13.58 1.56
C ALA A 40 -12.90 12.96 1.38
N GLU A 41 -11.88 13.79 1.16
CA GLU A 41 -10.48 13.38 1.08
C GLU A 41 -10.00 12.64 2.33
N LEU A 42 -10.26 13.21 3.53
CA LEU A 42 -9.87 12.59 4.80
C LEU A 42 -10.54 11.22 5.02
N ARG A 43 -11.82 11.10 4.62
CA ARG A 43 -12.57 9.84 4.72
C ARG A 43 -12.07 8.81 3.72
N PHE A 44 -11.71 9.23 2.51
CA PHE A 44 -11.15 8.36 1.49
C PHE A 44 -9.77 7.84 1.92
N TYR A 45 -8.94 8.71 2.48
CA TYR A 45 -7.64 8.34 3.06
C TYR A 45 -7.80 7.30 4.18
N SER A 46 -8.69 7.55 5.16
CA SER A 46 -8.88 6.63 6.28
C SER A 46 -9.44 5.29 5.85
N LEU A 47 -10.38 5.27 4.90
CA LEU A 47 -10.91 4.04 4.31
C LEU A 47 -9.83 3.27 3.55
N GLY A 48 -9.03 3.96 2.74
CA GLY A 48 -7.92 3.37 2.00
C GLY A 48 -6.90 2.71 2.93
N MET A 49 -6.50 3.43 3.98
CA MET A 49 -5.59 2.90 5.01
C MET A 49 -6.20 1.70 5.75
N PHE A 50 -7.49 1.74 6.08
CA PHE A 50 -8.18 0.62 6.73
C PHE A 50 -8.20 -0.63 5.84
N VAL A 51 -8.58 -0.50 4.57
CA VAL A 51 -8.61 -1.61 3.61
C VAL A 51 -7.21 -2.17 3.39
N ALA A 52 -6.20 -1.30 3.27
CA ALA A 52 -4.82 -1.71 3.11
C ALA A 52 -4.31 -2.48 4.34
N ALA A 53 -4.60 -2.01 5.56
CA ALA A 53 -4.24 -2.69 6.79
C ALA A 53 -4.92 -4.06 6.91
N ALA A 54 -6.22 -4.14 6.61
CA ALA A 54 -6.97 -5.39 6.64
C ALA A 54 -6.43 -6.42 5.62
N MET A 55 -6.17 -5.99 4.38
CA MET A 55 -5.56 -6.84 3.35
C MET A 55 -4.14 -7.28 3.73
N GLY A 56 -3.34 -6.36 4.31
CA GLY A 56 -1.98 -6.64 4.77
C GLY A 56 -1.98 -7.71 5.86
N ALA A 57 -2.81 -7.53 6.89
CA ALA A 57 -2.96 -8.50 7.98
C ALA A 57 -3.37 -9.88 7.47
N TYR A 58 -4.39 -9.94 6.60
CA TYR A 58 -4.84 -11.19 6.00
C TYR A 58 -3.75 -11.85 5.13
N GLY A 59 -2.99 -11.04 4.38
CA GLY A 59 -1.86 -11.48 3.57
C GLY A 59 -0.73 -12.10 4.41
N VAL A 60 -0.38 -11.49 5.55
CA VAL A 60 0.59 -12.04 6.50
C VAL A 60 0.10 -13.39 7.03
N VAL A 61 -1.15 -13.45 7.50
CA VAL A 61 -1.74 -14.69 8.02
C VAL A 61 -1.66 -15.81 6.97
N LEU A 62 -2.10 -15.55 5.73
CA LEU A 62 -1.99 -16.53 4.65
C LEU A 62 -0.56 -16.94 4.34
N ALA A 63 0.39 -16.01 4.36
CA ALA A 63 1.81 -16.32 4.13
C ALA A 63 2.36 -17.24 5.23
N VAL A 64 2.09 -16.93 6.50
CA VAL A 64 2.54 -17.72 7.67
C VAL A 64 1.89 -19.10 7.68
N PHE A 65 0.56 -19.20 7.51
CA PHE A 65 -0.12 -20.49 7.42
C PHE A 65 0.38 -21.30 6.22
N GLY A 66 0.64 -20.66 5.07
CA GLY A 66 1.21 -21.32 3.90
C GLY A 66 2.61 -21.91 4.14
N LEU A 67 3.41 -21.29 5.01
CA LEU A 67 4.71 -21.82 5.42
C LEU A 67 4.57 -23.06 6.30
N VAL A 68 3.69 -22.99 7.30
CA VAL A 68 3.48 -24.06 8.29
C VAL A 68 2.76 -25.27 7.70
N LEU A 69 1.85 -25.08 6.73
CA LEU A 69 1.10 -26.20 6.15
C LEU A 69 2.01 -27.17 5.36
N PRO A 70 1.79 -28.50 5.50
CA PRO A 70 2.53 -29.50 4.74
C PRO A 70 2.34 -29.33 3.22
N ALA A 71 3.40 -29.61 2.47
CA ALA A 71 3.39 -29.48 1.02
C ALA A 71 2.51 -30.56 0.40
N ASN A 72 1.76 -30.22 -0.65
CA ASN A 72 1.06 -31.21 -1.46
C ASN A 72 1.93 -31.47 -2.70
N SER A 73 2.60 -32.63 -2.72
CA SER A 73 3.79 -32.92 -3.53
C SER A 73 3.61 -32.82 -5.05
N HIS A 74 2.38 -32.72 -5.55
CA HIS A 74 2.10 -32.73 -7.00
C HIS A 74 2.12 -31.36 -7.68
N ASP A 75 1.97 -30.23 -6.96
CA ASP A 75 1.70 -28.91 -7.59
C ASP A 75 2.82 -27.87 -7.35
N ASP A 76 3.81 -28.20 -6.51
CA ASP A 76 4.78 -27.22 -5.98
C ASP A 76 6.08 -27.08 -6.82
N PHE A 77 6.29 -27.88 -7.86
CA PHE A 77 7.53 -27.84 -8.66
C PHE A 77 7.64 -26.61 -9.58
N ARG A 78 6.51 -26.02 -9.98
CA ARG A 78 6.46 -24.87 -10.92
C ARG A 78 6.35 -23.50 -10.25
N ILE A 79 6.15 -23.43 -8.93
CA ILE A 79 5.84 -22.18 -8.24
C ILE A 79 7.14 -21.46 -7.81
N LYS A 80 7.50 -20.39 -8.53
CA LYS A 80 8.61 -19.48 -8.17
C LYS A 80 8.13 -18.39 -7.22
N LEU A 81 8.57 -18.44 -5.96
CA LEU A 81 8.27 -17.43 -4.93
C LEU A 81 9.26 -16.26 -4.94
N ALA A 82 10.51 -16.52 -5.33
CA ALA A 82 11.59 -15.53 -5.36
C ALA A 82 11.24 -14.21 -6.08
N PRO A 83 10.67 -14.20 -7.31
CA PRO A 83 10.38 -12.93 -7.99
C PRO A 83 9.30 -12.11 -7.28
N LEU A 84 8.29 -12.77 -6.69
CA LEU A 84 7.23 -12.07 -5.97
C LEU A 84 7.73 -11.51 -4.64
N PHE A 85 8.60 -12.24 -3.95
CA PHE A 85 9.25 -11.76 -2.73
C PHE A 85 10.14 -10.54 -3.01
N PHE A 86 10.93 -10.61 -4.08
CA PHE A 86 11.74 -9.48 -4.52
C PHE A 86 10.87 -8.24 -4.81
N LEU A 87 9.72 -8.42 -5.46
CA LEU A 87 8.79 -7.33 -5.75
C LEU A 87 8.25 -6.69 -4.45
N VAL A 88 7.87 -7.49 -3.45
CA VAL A 88 7.44 -6.98 -2.14
C VAL A 88 8.56 -6.20 -1.46
N VAL A 89 9.80 -6.70 -1.47
CA VAL A 89 10.95 -5.99 -0.91
C VAL A 89 11.23 -4.69 -1.64
N CYS A 90 11.24 -4.69 -2.98
CA CYS A 90 11.37 -3.47 -3.78
C CYS A 90 10.28 -2.45 -3.46
N SER A 91 9.03 -2.90 -3.34
CA SER A 91 7.92 -2.01 -3.00
C SER A 91 8.06 -1.45 -1.57
N MET A 92 8.58 -2.24 -0.63
CA MET A 92 8.88 -1.78 0.73
C MET A 92 10.00 -0.75 0.75
N ILE A 93 11.08 -0.97 -0.02
CA ILE A 93 12.16 0.01 -0.20
C ILE A 93 11.60 1.30 -0.82
N LEU A 94 10.75 1.18 -1.83
CA LEU A 94 10.09 2.34 -2.46
C LEU A 94 9.25 3.12 -1.44
N PHE A 95 8.48 2.44 -0.59
CA PHE A 95 7.73 3.08 0.48
C PHE A 95 8.65 3.88 1.41
N PHE A 96 9.74 3.28 1.90
CA PHE A 96 10.68 3.99 2.77
C PHE A 96 11.39 5.14 2.06
N TYR A 97 11.75 4.96 0.79
CA TYR A 97 12.34 6.01 -0.03
C TYR A 97 11.40 7.23 -0.13
N LEU A 98 10.13 6.99 -0.49
CA LEU A 98 9.11 8.04 -0.55
C LEU A 98 8.85 8.67 0.83
N PHE A 99 8.85 7.85 1.88
CA PHE A 99 8.68 8.31 3.26
C PHE A 99 9.78 9.27 3.69
N VAL A 100 11.05 8.95 3.42
CA VAL A 100 12.18 9.84 3.69
C VAL A 100 12.07 11.11 2.85
N LEU A 101 11.73 10.98 1.56
CA LEU A 101 11.55 12.12 0.66
C LEU A 101 10.44 13.06 1.15
N SER A 102 9.39 12.52 1.76
CA SER A 102 8.30 13.31 2.35
C SER A 102 8.73 14.19 3.52
N PHE A 103 9.79 13.83 4.26
CA PHE A 103 10.35 14.71 5.30
C PHE A 103 11.29 15.77 4.74
N MET A 104 11.89 15.51 3.57
CA MET A 104 12.80 16.44 2.90
C MET A 104 12.09 17.37 1.91
N ALA A 105 10.82 17.11 1.61
CA ALA A 105 10.02 17.96 0.75
C ALA A 105 9.85 19.35 1.40
N PRO A 106 10.06 20.44 0.65
CA PRO A 106 9.75 21.78 1.14
C PRO A 106 8.26 21.84 1.51
N VAL A 107 7.94 22.57 2.59
CA VAL A 107 6.57 22.80 3.07
C VAL A 107 5.72 23.22 1.87
N GLN A 108 4.81 22.36 1.41
CA GLN A 108 3.89 22.71 0.33
C GLN A 108 3.05 23.88 0.84
N GLU A 109 3.08 24.99 0.10
CA GLU A 109 2.30 26.18 0.39
C GLU A 109 0.84 25.77 0.63
N GLU A 110 0.34 26.14 1.81
CA GLU A 110 -1.02 25.88 2.25
C GLU A 110 -1.97 26.30 1.14
N ARG A 111 -2.70 25.33 0.56
CA ARG A 111 -3.57 25.54 -0.60
C ARG A 111 -4.54 26.69 -0.30
N ILE A 112 -4.24 27.88 -0.82
CA ILE A 112 -5.02 29.08 -0.57
C ILE A 112 -6.43 28.80 -1.09
N LYS A 113 -7.41 28.83 -0.19
CA LYS A 113 -8.80 28.55 -0.52
C LYS A 113 -9.26 29.60 -1.54
N PRO A 114 -9.97 29.23 -2.61
CA PRO A 114 -10.72 30.20 -3.39
C PRO A 114 -11.74 30.87 -2.45
N GLY A 115 -11.49 32.11 -2.04
CA GLY A 115 -12.32 32.86 -1.09
C GLY A 115 -11.65 33.27 0.23
N THR A 116 -10.40 32.88 0.51
CA THR A 116 -9.62 33.53 1.59
C THR A 116 -8.97 34.79 1.06
N THR A 117 -9.51 35.94 1.44
CA THR A 117 -8.89 37.25 1.16
C THR A 117 -7.57 37.35 1.89
N ILE A 118 -6.49 37.61 1.16
CA ILE A 118 -5.20 38.01 1.75
C ILE A 118 -5.42 39.43 2.25
N THR A 119 -5.67 39.60 3.54
CA THR A 119 -5.52 40.91 4.19
C THR A 119 -4.03 41.15 4.34
N ILE A 120 -3.46 41.89 3.40
CA ILE A 120 -2.11 42.48 3.48
C ILE A 120 -2.19 43.70 4.41
#